data_AF-A0A3L6ZMZ8-F1
#
_entry.id   AF-A0A3L6ZMZ8-F1
#
_cell.length_a   1.000
_cell.length_b   1.000
_cell.length_c   1.000
_cell.angle_alpha   90.00
_cell.angle_beta   90.00
_cell.angle_gamma   90.00
#
_symmetry.space_group_name_H-M   'P 1'
#
loop_
_entity.id
_entity.type
_entity.pdbx_description
1 polymer ?
#
loop_
_entity_poly.entity_id
_entity_poly.type
_entity_poly.pdbx_seq_one_letter_code
_entity_poly.pdbx_strand_id
1 'polypeptide(L)' 'MPVVGRPRGSGYAVSMLFFVAIVLFLGGMYLFSLAFTVASFQALIFCLGLLLIVLSIAIPLRVANRR' A
#
# COMPACT_ATOMS: atom_id res chain seq x y z
N MET A 1 29.83 -33.66 -1.80
CA MET A 1 29.16 -32.73 -0.86
C MET A 1 27.75 -32.48 -1.40
N PRO A 2 26.66 -32.76 -0.66
CA PRO A 2 25.32 -32.44 -1.14
C PRO A 2 25.07 -30.93 -1.06
N VAL A 3 24.76 -30.31 -2.20
CA VAL A 3 24.28 -28.92 -2.25
C VAL A 3 22.86 -28.91 -1.68
N VAL A 4 22.73 -28.52 -0.42
CA VAL A 4 21.43 -28.23 0.20
C VAL A 4 20.81 -27.05 -0.53
N GLY A 5 19.78 -27.30 -1.33
CA GLY A 5 19.00 -26.27 -2.00
C GLY A 5 18.25 -25.41 -0.98
N ARG A 6 18.49 -24.09 -0.97
CA ARG A 6 17.72 -23.16 -0.14
C ARG A 6 16.24 -23.20 -0.56
N PRO A 7 15.28 -23.38 0.37
CA PRO A 7 13.87 -23.23 0.05
C PRO A 7 13.59 -21.79 -0.43
N ARG A 8 13.10 -21.67 -1.67
CA ARG A 8 12.65 -20.39 -2.26
C ARG A 8 11.25 -20.03 -1.75
N GLY A 9 11.15 -19.69 -0.49
CA GLY A 9 9.89 -19.26 0.13
C GLY A 9 9.74 -17.74 0.18
N SER A 10 9.35 -17.07 -0.91
CA SER A 10 8.93 -15.65 -0.82
C SER A 10 8.18 -15.08 -2.03
N GLY A 11 7.55 -15.90 -2.89
CA GLY A 11 6.72 -15.37 -3.98
C GLY A 11 5.42 -14.75 -3.45
N TYR A 12 4.74 -15.49 -2.57
CA TYR A 12 3.43 -15.14 -1.99
C TYR A 12 3.45 -13.85 -1.17
N ALA A 13 4.56 -13.57 -0.47
CA ALA A 13 4.71 -12.37 0.35
C ALA A 13 4.73 -11.09 -0.51
N VAL A 14 5.34 -11.13 -1.70
CA VAL A 14 5.37 -9.98 -2.62
C VAL A 14 3.98 -9.74 -3.20
N SER A 15 3.31 -10.82 -3.63
CA SER A 15 1.94 -10.75 -4.15
C SER A 15 0.99 -10.15 -3.10
N MET A 16 1.07 -10.60 -1.85
CA MET A 16 0.23 -10.10 -0.75
C MET A 16 0.45 -8.60 -0.49
N LEU A 17 1.71 -8.15 -0.45
CA LEU A 17 2.04 -6.73 -0.29
C LEU A 17 1.54 -5.86 -1.44
N PHE A 18 1.59 -6.37 -2.67
CA PHE A 18 1.06 -5.68 -3.85
C PHE A 18 -0.46 -5.51 -3.76
N PHE A 19 -1.19 -6.56 -3.37
CA PHE A 19 -2.64 -6.46 -3.14
C PHE A 19 -2.99 -5.45 -2.04
N VAL A 20 -2.26 -5.47 -0.93
CA VAL A 20 -2.45 -4.48 0.16
C VAL A 20 -2.20 -3.06 -0.35
N ALA A 21 -1.14 -2.84 -1.13
CA ALA A 21 -0.84 -1.54 -1.73
C ALA A 21 -1.95 -1.06 -2.68
N ILE A 22 -2.49 -1.95 -3.52
CA ILE A 22 -3.61 -1.62 -4.41
C ILE A 22 -4.86 -1.22 -3.61
N VAL A 23 -5.22 -1.99 -2.57
CA VAL A 23 -6.40 -1.69 -1.75
C VAL A 23 -6.23 -0.38 -0.99
N LEU A 24 -5.04 -0.12 -0.43
CA LEU A 24 -4.75 1.17 0.21
C LEU A 24 -4.85 2.33 -0.76
N PHE A 25 -4.37 2.15 -2.00
CA PHE A 25 -4.44 3.17 -3.04
C PHE A 25 -5.89 3.47 -3.44
N LEU A 26 -6.68 2.44 -3.75
CA LEU A 26 -8.10 2.60 -4.09
C LEU A 26 -8.89 3.21 -2.93
N GLY A 27 -8.63 2.78 -1.69
CA GLY A 27 -9.23 3.35 -0.50
C GLY A 27 -8.88 4.83 -0.33
N GLY A 28 -7.60 5.18 -0.50
CA GLY A 28 -7.14 6.56 -0.45
C GLY A 28 -7.75 7.45 -1.53
N MET A 29 -7.85 6.94 -2.77
CA MET A 29 -8.53 7.63 -3.87
C MET A 29 -10.02 7.85 -3.59
N TYR A 30 -10.71 6.84 -3.05
CA TYR A 30 -12.12 6.97 -2.69
C TYR A 30 -12.32 8.04 -1.60
N LEU A 31 -11.51 8.01 -0.53
CA LEU A 31 -11.57 9.02 0.52
C LEU A 31 -11.25 10.42 -0.02
N PHE A 32 -10.24 10.53 -0.89
CA PHE A 32 -9.90 11.79 -1.54
C PHE A 32 -11.06 12.35 -2.37
N SER A 33 -11.76 11.51 -3.14
CA SER A 33 -12.96 11.91 -3.87
C SER A 33 -14.11 12.31 -2.94
N LEU A 34 -14.28 11.58 -1.82
CA LEU A 34 -15.31 11.83 -0.82
C LEU A 34 -15.08 13.16 -0.07
N ALA A 35 -13.83 13.62 0.02
CA ALA A 35 -13.52 14.94 0.55
C ALA A 35 -14.19 16.08 -0.25
N PHE A 36 -14.43 15.89 -1.55
CA PHE A 36 -15.12 16.89 -2.38
C PHE A 36 -16.65 16.86 -2.25
N THR A 37 -17.22 15.83 -1.63
CA THR A 37 -18.67 15.71 -1.42
C THR A 37 -19.11 16.03 0.01
N VAL A 38 -18.21 15.96 1.00
CA VAL A 38 -18.51 16.21 2.42
C VAL A 38 -17.90 17.54 2.89
N ALA A 39 -18.76 18.55 3.07
CA ALA A 39 -18.33 19.91 3.45
C ALA A 39 -17.86 20.04 4.91
N SER A 40 -18.39 19.21 5.82
CA SER A 40 -18.19 19.36 7.27
C SER A 40 -16.80 18.95 7.76
N PHE A 41 -16.08 18.09 7.03
CA PHE A 41 -14.73 17.61 7.41
C PHE A 41 -13.77 17.48 6.21
N GLN A 42 -14.01 18.26 5.15
CA GLN A 42 -13.27 18.20 3.89
C GLN A 42 -11.74 18.13 4.08
N ALA A 43 -11.17 19.02 4.90
CA ALA A 43 -9.71 19.07 5.11
C ALA A 43 -9.16 17.78 5.75
N LEU A 44 -9.85 17.21 6.74
CA LEU A 44 -9.42 15.97 7.40
C LEU A 44 -9.50 14.78 6.45
N ILE A 45 -10.61 14.65 5.71
CA ILE A 45 -10.84 13.56 4.76
C ILE A 45 -9.82 13.64 3.61
N PHE A 46 -9.53 14.86 3.14
CA PHE A 46 -8.52 15.12 2.11
C PHE A 46 -7.11 14.71 2.57
N CYS A 47 -6.70 15.15 3.77
CA CYS A 47 -5.41 14.76 4.36
C CYS A 47 -5.32 13.24 4.57
N LEU A 48 -6.40 12.59 5.02
CA LEU A 48 -6.42 11.14 5.24
C LEU A 48 -6.30 10.37 3.91
N GLY A 49 -7.02 10.81 2.88
CA GLY A 49 -6.94 10.24 1.53
C GLY A 49 -5.53 10.36 0.94
N LEU A 50 -4.91 11.54 1.05
CA LEU A 50 -3.51 11.74 0.63
C LEU A 50 -2.53 10.86 1.42
N LEU A 51 -2.68 10.78 2.75
CA LEU A 51 -1.84 9.92 3.58
C LEU A 51 -1.94 8.44 3.15
N LEU A 52 -3.15 7.94 2.88
CA LEU A 52 -3.38 6.59 2.40
C LEU A 52 -2.72 6.32 1.05
N ILE A 53 -2.80 7.27 0.11
CA ILE A 53 -2.14 7.18 -1.20
C ILE A 53 -0.62 7.15 -1.04
N VAL A 54 -0.05 8.04 -0.21
CA VAL A 54 1.40 8.06 0.05
C VAL A 54 1.86 6.75 0.70
N LEU A 55 1.08 6.23 1.66
CA LEU A 55 1.39 4.99 2.36
C LEU A 55 1.33 3.78 1.42
N SER A 56 0.40 3.78 0.46
CA SER A 56 0.27 2.73 -0.55
C SER A 56 1.54 2.56 -1.39
N ILE A 57 2.26 3.66 -1.65
CA ILE A 57 3.52 3.67 -2.40
C ILE A 57 4.71 3.38 -1.47
N ALA A 58 4.70 3.92 -0.25
CA ALA A 58 5.80 3.75 0.70
C ALA A 58 6.01 2.30 1.14
N ILE A 59 4.93 1.51 1.30
CA ILE A 59 4.98 0.11 1.73
C ILE A 59 5.81 -0.79 0.76
N PRO A 60 5.47 -0.88 -0.55
CA PRO A 60 6.24 -1.69 -1.49
C PRO A 60 7.66 -1.16 -1.69
N LEU A 61 7.87 0.16 -1.70
CA LEU A 61 9.21 0.76 -1.81
C LEU A 61 10.11 0.36 -0.62
N ARG A 62 9.58 0.40 0.61
CA ARG A 62 10.36 0.02 1.79
C ARG A 62 10.71 -1.46 1.79
N VAL A 63 9.81 -2.33 1.33
CA VAL A 63 10.08 -3.77 1.22
C VAL A 63 11.05 -4.08 0.09
N ALA A 64 10.89 -3.43 -1.08
CA ALA A 64 11.81 -3.57 -2.20
C ALA A 64 13.24 -3.14 -1.81
N ASN A 65 13.38 -2.04 -1.06
CA ASN A 65 14.67 -1.55 -0.58
C ASN A 65 15.29 -2.39 0.56
N ARG A 66 14.59 -3.42 1.08
CA ARG A 66 15.13 -4.37 2.07
C ARG A 66 15.52 -5.72 1.45
N ARG A 67 15.34 -5.89 0.15
CA ARG A 67 15.84 -7.05 -0.61
C ARG A 67 17.17 -6.71 -1.27
#